data_AF-A0A954RAI9-F1
#
_entry.id   AF-A0A954RAI9-F1
#
_cell.length_a   1.000
_cell.length_b   1.000
_cell.length_c   1.000
_cell.angle_alpha   90.00
_cell.angle_beta   90.00
_cell.angle_gamma   90.00
#
_symmetry.space_group_name_H-M   'P 1'
#
loop_
_entity.id
_entity.type
_entity.pdbx_description
1 polymer ?
#
loop_
_entity_poly.entity_id
_entity_poly.type
_entity_poly.pdbx_seq_one_letter_code
_entity_poly.pdbx_strand_id
1 'polypeptide(L)' 'QAIGYSLRTDRFRYTEWRDPKTQQRLARELYDHEQDDQETINLADTDEHAETCRQLAKQLKRELDRK' A
#
# COMPACT_ATOMS: atom_id res chain seq x y z
N GLN A 1 -8.17 -15.79 -4.82
CA GLN A 1 -7.64 -14.84 -5.83
C GLN A 1 -7.69 -13.46 -5.22
N ALA A 2 -6.66 -12.63 -5.39
CA ALA A 2 -6.63 -11.27 -4.87
C ALA A 2 -6.26 -10.32 -6.01
N ILE A 3 -6.77 -9.10 -5.98
CA ILE A 3 -6.37 -8.02 -6.89
C ILE A 3 -5.43 -7.10 -6.11
N GLY A 4 -4.24 -6.89 -6.65
CA GLY A 4 -3.25 -5.97 -6.10
C GLY A 4 -3.47 -4.56 -6.65
N TYR A 5 -3.59 -3.59 -5.76
CA TYR A 5 -3.63 -2.17 -6.10
C TYR A 5 -2.40 -1.48 -5.55
N SER A 6 -1.53 -1.00 -6.43
CA SER A 6 -0.32 -0.29 -6.04
C SER A 6 -0.45 1.21 -6.25
N LEU A 7 0.00 1.97 -5.26
CA LEU A 7 0.20 3.41 -5.29
C LEU A 7 1.71 3.67 -5.17
N ARG A 8 2.29 4.40 -6.13
CA ARG A 8 3.68 4.84 -6.07
C ARG A 8 3.71 6.34 -5.79
N THR A 9 4.53 6.72 -4.83
CA THR A 9 4.88 8.11 -4.51
C THR A 9 6.37 8.32 -4.78
N ASP A 10 6.87 9.54 -4.59
CA ASP A 10 8.30 9.84 -4.75
C ASP A 10 9.20 8.96 -3.84
N ARG A 11 8.73 8.64 -2.63
CA ARG A 11 9.52 7.88 -1.63
C ARG A 11 9.03 6.46 -1.40
N PHE A 12 7.72 6.25 -1.36
CA PHE A 12 7.13 4.96 -0.98
C PHE A 12 6.38 4.29 -2.11
N ARG A 13 6.42 2.96 -2.12
CA ARG A 13 5.46 2.11 -2.85
C ARG A 13 4.55 1.41 -1.86
N TYR A 14 3.25 1.66 -2.00
CA TYR A 14 2.22 1.06 -1.18
C TYR A 14 1.36 0.12 -2.03
N THR A 15 1.18 -1.12 -1.59
CA THR A 15 0.33 -2.09 -2.29
C THR A 15 -0.73 -2.63 -1.34
N GLU A 16 -2.00 -2.61 -1.75
CA GLU A 16 -3.09 -3.31 -1.06
C GLU A 16 -3.59 -4.47 -1.90
N TRP A 17 -3.61 -5.65 -1.29
CA TRP A 17 -4.24 -6.83 -1.86
C TRP A 17 -5.66 -6.90 -1.35
N ARG A 18 -6.63 -6.91 -2.27
CA ARG A 18 -8.05 -6.96 -1.94
C ARG A 18 -8.72 -8.17 -2.56
N ASP A 19 -9.70 -8.71 -1.85
CA ASP A 19 -10.58 -9.74 -2.39
C ASP A 19 -11.42 -9.14 -3.54
N PRO A 20 -11.42 -9.76 -4.73
CA PRO A 20 -12.12 -9.21 -5.89
C PRO A 20 -13.63 -9.14 -5.73
N LYS A 21 -14.23 -9.94 -4.83
CA LYS A 21 -15.69 -10.03 -4.67
C LYS A 21 -16.20 -9.09 -3.58
N THR A 22 -15.50 -9.04 -2.46
CA THR A 22 -15.89 -8.29 -1.26
C THR A 22 -15.14 -6.96 -1.11
N GLN A 23 -14.12 -6.74 -1.93
CA GLN A 23 -13.19 -5.60 -1.85
C GLN A 23 -12.49 -5.45 -0.48
N GLN A 24 -12.57 -6.48 0.38
CA GLN A 24 -11.91 -6.50 1.67
C GLN A 24 -10.41 -6.56 1.46
N ARG A 25 -9.67 -5.78 2.24
CA ARG A 25 -8.22 -5.82 2.25
C ARG A 25 -7.75 -7.11 2.92
N LEU A 26 -7.06 -7.93 2.15
CA LEU A 26 -6.45 -9.19 2.57
C LEU A 26 -5.02 -8.97 3.08
N ALA A 27 -4.27 -8.08 2.44
CA ALA A 27 -2.91 -7.74 2.84
C ALA A 27 -2.54 -6.31 2.42
N ARG A 28 -1.47 -5.79 3.03
CA ARG A 28 -0.87 -4.49 2.70
C ARG A 28 0.64 -4.61 2.73
N GLU A 29 1.28 -3.85 1.85
CA GLU A 29 2.72 -3.76 1.75
C GLU A 29 3.13 -2.31 1.61
N LEU A 30 4.24 -1.94 2.25
CA LEU A 30 4.82 -0.62 2.18
C LEU A 30 6.33 -0.79 2.05
N TYR A 31 6.88 -0.27 0.97
CA TYR A 31 8.32 -0.26 0.70
C TYR A 31 8.80 1.19 0.64
N ASP A 32 9.90 1.51 1.33
CA ASP A 32 10.57 2.81 1.28
C ASP A 32 11.75 2.69 0.31
N HIS A 33 11.63 3.27 -0.88
CA HIS A 33 12.67 3.21 -1.90
C HIS A 33 13.87 4.11 -1.58
N GLU A 34 13.72 5.09 -0.69
CA GLU A 34 14.81 5.99 -0.31
C GLU A 34 15.77 5.31 0.68
N GLN A 35 15.25 4.39 1.49
CA GLN A 35 16.04 3.65 2.48
C GLN A 35 16.39 2.23 2.06
N ASP A 36 15.58 1.61 1.19
CA ASP A 36 15.77 0.25 0.72
C ASP A 36 15.52 0.16 -0.79
N ASP A 37 16.56 0.45 -1.58
CA ASP A 37 16.53 0.36 -3.05
C ASP A 37 16.06 -1.02 -3.56
N GLN A 38 16.19 -2.07 -2.74
CA GLN A 38 15.84 -3.45 -3.09
C GLN A 38 14.41 -3.84 -2.70
N GLU A 39 13.63 -2.98 -2.03
CA GLU A 39 12.24 -3.23 -1.61
C GLU A 39 12.04 -4.60 -0.91
N THR A 40 12.99 -4.98 -0.07
CA THR A 40 13.02 -6.26 0.64
C THR A 40 12.25 -6.21 1.95
N ILE A 41 12.08 -5.03 2.54
CA ILE A 41 11.46 -4.87 3.86
C ILE A 41 10.05 -4.32 3.72
N ASN A 42 9.05 -5.15 4.06
CA ASN A 42 7.68 -4.68 4.18
C ASN A 42 7.48 -3.94 5.51
N LEU A 43 7.32 -2.62 5.41
CA LEU A 43 7.13 -1.71 6.54
C LEU A 43 5.65 -1.54 6.94
N ALA A 44 4.71 -2.21 6.25
CA ALA A 44 3.28 -1.93 6.40
C ALA A 44 2.69 -2.29 7.77
N ASP A 45 3.37 -3.14 8.54
CA ASP A 45 2.96 -3.55 9.88
C ASP A 45 3.83 -2.97 11.00
N THR A 46 4.73 -2.05 10.66
CA THR A 46 5.51 -1.31 11.66
C THR A 46 4.69 -0.16 12.23
N ASP A 47 4.84 0.09 13.54
CA ASP A 47 4.13 1.18 14.22
C ASP A 47 4.58 2.55 13.69
N GLU A 48 5.87 2.68 13.36
CA GLU A 48 6.49 3.88 12.81
C GLU A 48 5.85 4.33 11.49
N HIS A 49 5.48 3.39 10.62
CA HIS A 49 4.86 3.68 9.33
C HIS A 49 3.33 3.49 9.31
N ALA A 50 2.70 3.31 10.48
CA ALA A 50 1.26 3.13 10.58
C ALA A 50 0.47 4.37 10.13
N GLU A 51 1.00 5.57 10.34
CA GLU A 51 0.41 6.81 9.83
C GLU A 51 0.57 6.92 8.31
N THR A 52 1.77 6.69 7.78
CA THR A 52 2.06 6.67 6.34
C THR A 52 1.15 5.70 5.60
N CYS A 53 1.01 4.47 6.10
CA CYS A 53 0.07 3.49 5.55
C CYS A 53 -1.38 3.99 5.55
N ARG A 54 -1.83 4.66 6.61
CA ARG A 54 -3.20 5.22 6.68
C ARG A 54 -3.40 6.34 5.67
N GLN A 55 -2.40 7.19 5.44
CA GLN A 55 -2.48 8.26 4.44
C GLN A 55 -2.49 7.69 3.02
N LEU A 56 -1.58 6.78 2.70
CA LEU A 56 -1.49 6.15 1.38
C LEU A 56 -2.72 5.29 1.06
N ALA A 57 -3.28 4.59 2.04
CA ALA A 57 -4.55 3.86 1.87
C ALA A 57 -5.73 4.79 1.53
N LYS A 58 -5.80 5.97 2.16
CA LYS A 58 -6.82 6.98 1.83
C LYS A 58 -6.61 7.53 0.42
N GLN A 59 -5.37 7.79 0.02
CA GLN A 59 -5.05 8.27 -1.32
C GLN A 59 -5.38 7.23 -2.38
N LEU A 60 -4.95 5.98 -2.17
CA LEU A 60 -5.27 4.86 -3.06
C LEU A 60 -6.78 4.70 -3.21
N LYS A 61 -7.54 4.74 -2.11
CA LYS A 61 -9.01 4.67 -2.18
C LYS A 61 -9.61 5.78 -3.05
N ARG A 62 -9.10 7.02 -2.97
CA ARG A 62 -9.57 8.12 -3.81
C ARG A 62 -9.24 7.90 -5.28
N GLU A 63 -8.06 7.39 -5.60
CA GLU A 63 -7.66 7.08 -6.98
C GLU A 63 -8.48 5.92 -7.56
N LEU A 64 -8.86 4.94 -6.74
CA LEU A 64 -9.78 3.87 -7.15
C LEU A 64 -11.21 4.36 -7.37
N ASP A 65 -11.68 5.33 -6.59
CA ASP A 65 -13.02 5.92 -6.73
C ASP A 65 -13.14 6.83 -7.97
N ARG A 66 -12.02 7.38 -8.44
CA ARG A 66 -11.94 8.21 -9.65
C ARG A 66 -11.93 7.40 -10.95
N LYS A 67 -11.62 6.10 -10.89
CA LYS A 67 -11.54 5.20 -12.05
C LYS A 67 -12.85 4.47 -12.28
#